data_AF-A0A7Z9GF01-F1
#
_entry.id   AF-A0A7Z9GF01-F1
#
_cell.length_a   1.000
_cell.length_b   1.000
_cell.length_c   1.000
_cell.angle_alpha   90.00
_cell.angle_beta   90.00
_cell.angle_gamma   90.00
#
_symmetry.space_group_name_H-M   'P 1'
#
loop_
_entity.id
_entity.type
_entity.pdbx_description
1 polymer ?
#
loop_
_entity_poly.entity_id
_entity_poly.type
_entity_poly.pdbx_seq_one_letter_code
_entity_poly.pdbx_strand_id
1 'polypeptide(L)'
;SGGLVAGVVGTKKFTYDVWGDTVNTAARMESNGEPGRINISKATSEIISDYYELEFRGKIEAKGKGEIEMFFVGKPKKALKKEKKVVEKAPIADIEKFVFDMLKKKLPDGLYYHGLHHTRDMYNSTIEIAEQEDVEGNDLNLVRIAALFHDSGFTKTYEDHEDAGCVIVRKELPNFGYSNEEIETICGMIMTTKVPQTAKTNLEKIICDADLDYLGTDKFERIGGTLLKELNGRGAGLDTMKWNELQIKFLENHEYYTKTCIKLRDPVKQQHLAIMKELVANEQD
;
A
#
# COMPACT_ATOMS: atom_id res chain seq x y z
N SER A 1 -21.83 -2.47 32.55
CA SER A 1 -20.43 -2.90 32.45
C SER A 1 -19.85 -3.01 33.85
N GLY A 2 -18.79 -3.81 34.04
CA GLY A 2 -18.16 -4.01 35.34
C GLY A 2 -17.11 -5.11 35.28
N GLY A 3 -16.29 -5.23 36.33
CA GLY A 3 -15.27 -6.27 36.43
C GLY A 3 -15.88 -7.67 36.56
N LEU A 4 -15.22 -8.65 35.96
CA LEU A 4 -15.51 -10.07 36.10
C LEU A 4 -14.21 -10.87 36.12
N VAL A 5 -14.29 -12.12 36.55
CA VAL A 5 -13.19 -13.09 36.49
C VAL A 5 -13.62 -14.22 35.56
N ALA A 6 -12.70 -14.68 34.72
CA ALA A 6 -12.93 -15.78 33.79
C ALA A 6 -11.81 -16.82 33.94
N GLY A 7 -12.12 -18.10 33.77
CA GLY A 7 -11.12 -19.16 33.92
C GLY A 7 -11.66 -20.55 33.62
N VAL A 8 -10.79 -21.55 33.75
CA VAL A 8 -11.14 -22.95 33.52
C VAL A 8 -11.46 -23.63 34.85
N VAL A 9 -12.63 -24.25 34.95
CA VAL A 9 -13.06 -25.00 36.15
C VAL A 9 -13.26 -26.48 35.82
N GLY A 10 -12.86 -27.33 36.78
CA GLY A 10 -12.99 -28.78 36.74
C GLY A 10 -11.66 -29.52 36.62
N THR A 11 -11.54 -30.68 37.27
CA THR A 11 -10.33 -31.52 37.24
C THR A 11 -10.41 -32.69 36.25
N LYS A 12 -11.61 -33.00 35.74
CA LYS A 12 -11.83 -34.09 34.77
C LYS A 12 -12.49 -33.63 33.45
N LYS A 13 -13.18 -32.49 33.46
CA LYS A 13 -13.77 -31.87 32.27
C LYS A 13 -13.59 -30.36 32.39
N PHE A 14 -12.66 -29.82 31.62
CA PHE A 14 -12.33 -28.40 31.64
C PHE A 14 -13.43 -27.61 30.93
N THR A 15 -14.13 -26.76 31.68
CA THR A 15 -15.11 -25.82 31.11
C THR A 15 -14.64 -24.41 31.41
N TYR A 16 -14.54 -23.58 30.38
CA TYR A 16 -14.24 -22.16 30.54
C TYR A 16 -15.51 -21.45 30.98
N ASP A 17 -15.44 -20.69 32.06
CA ASP A 17 -16.61 -20.08 32.68
C ASP A 17 -16.25 -18.71 33.28
N VAL A 18 -17.27 -17.89 33.53
CA VAL A 18 -17.16 -16.49 33.96
C VAL A 18 -17.96 -16.27 35.24
N TRP A 19 -17.35 -15.60 36.21
CA TRP A 19 -17.96 -15.35 37.51
C TRP A 19 -17.74 -13.92 37.97
N GLY A 20 -18.67 -13.41 38.76
CA GLY A 20 -18.57 -12.11 39.37
C GLY A 20 -19.93 -11.46 39.56
N ASP A 21 -19.92 -10.37 40.33
CA ASP A 21 -21.12 -9.57 40.60
C ASP A 21 -21.77 -9.02 39.31
N THR A 22 -20.94 -8.65 38.33
CA THR A 22 -21.40 -8.25 36.99
C THR A 22 -22.12 -9.37 36.26
N VAL A 23 -21.66 -10.63 36.40
CA VAL A 23 -22.30 -11.82 35.78
C VAL A 23 -23.66 -12.09 36.43
N ASN A 24 -23.74 -12.03 37.76
CA ASN A 24 -25.01 -12.18 38.49
C ASN A 24 -26.02 -11.07 38.13
N THR A 25 -25.54 -9.84 37.94
CA THR A 25 -26.38 -8.71 37.50
C THR A 25 -26.89 -8.95 36.08
N ALA A 26 -26.02 -9.38 35.17
CA ALA A 26 -26.40 -9.71 33.78
C ALA A 26 -27.42 -10.86 33.72
N ALA A 27 -27.23 -11.93 34.50
CA ALA A 27 -28.17 -13.06 34.55
C ALA A 27 -29.56 -12.62 35.02
N ARG A 28 -29.66 -11.70 35.99
CA ARG A 28 -30.95 -11.15 36.44
C ARG A 28 -31.59 -10.21 35.43
N MET A 29 -30.78 -9.46 34.70
CA MET A 29 -31.27 -8.64 33.59
C MET A 29 -31.85 -9.53 32.48
N GLU A 30 -31.18 -10.65 32.17
CA GLU A 30 -31.62 -11.62 31.17
C GLU A 30 -32.88 -12.38 31.59
N SER A 31 -32.97 -12.84 32.84
CA SER A 31 -34.15 -13.53 33.36
C SER A 31 -35.42 -12.67 33.38
N ASN A 32 -35.27 -11.35 33.30
CA ASN A 32 -36.35 -10.36 33.20
C ASN A 32 -36.42 -9.74 31.79
N GLY A 33 -35.85 -10.40 30.79
CA GLY A 33 -35.96 -10.05 29.39
C GLY A 33 -37.24 -10.60 28.76
N GLU A 34 -37.55 -10.10 27.57
CA GLU A 34 -38.64 -10.64 26.73
C GLU A 34 -38.03 -11.42 25.55
N PRO A 35 -38.55 -12.61 25.22
CA PRO A 35 -38.07 -13.38 24.06
C PRO A 35 -38.09 -12.57 22.78
N GLY A 36 -36.99 -12.62 22.02
CA GLY A 36 -36.87 -11.92 20.74
C GLY A 36 -36.58 -10.42 20.84
N ARG A 37 -36.39 -9.87 22.05
CA ARG A 37 -36.01 -8.47 22.26
C ARG A 37 -34.65 -8.37 22.95
N ILE A 38 -33.86 -7.37 22.56
CA ILE A 38 -32.55 -7.10 23.18
C ILE A 38 -32.77 -6.19 24.38
N ASN A 39 -32.42 -6.68 25.56
CA ASN A 39 -32.63 -6.00 26.84
C ASN A 39 -31.31 -5.42 27.37
N ILE A 40 -31.29 -4.14 27.72
CA ILE A 40 -30.08 -3.44 28.17
C ILE A 40 -30.35 -2.55 29.41
N SER A 41 -29.31 -2.27 30.19
CA SER A 41 -29.37 -1.32 31.30
C SER A 41 -29.28 0.13 30.83
N LYS A 42 -29.65 1.07 31.69
CA LYS A 42 -29.46 2.51 31.47
C LYS A 42 -28.04 2.89 31.03
N ALA A 43 -27.02 2.39 31.73
CA ALA A 43 -25.62 2.69 31.40
C ALA A 43 -25.26 2.27 29.96
N THR A 44 -25.84 1.17 29.48
CA THR A 44 -25.66 0.73 28.09
C THR A 44 -26.48 1.57 27.13
N SER A 45 -27.70 1.96 27.54
CA SER A 45 -28.60 2.82 26.77
C SER A 45 -27.96 4.17 26.43
N GLU A 46 -27.24 4.77 27.39
CA GLU A 46 -26.55 6.05 27.22
C GLU A 46 -25.45 5.94 26.14
N ILE A 47 -24.73 4.83 26.11
CA ILE A 47 -23.64 4.57 25.14
C ILE A 47 -24.19 4.39 23.72
N ILE A 48 -25.31 3.67 23.56
CA ILE A 48 -25.80 3.28 22.24
C ILE A 48 -26.96 4.15 21.73
N SER A 49 -27.37 5.16 22.50
CA SER A 49 -28.54 6.01 22.25
C SER A 49 -28.49 6.71 20.88
N ASP A 50 -27.31 7.04 20.37
CA ASP A 50 -27.16 7.67 19.05
C ASP A 50 -27.31 6.68 17.88
N TYR A 51 -27.15 5.38 18.14
CA TYR A 51 -27.11 4.34 17.12
C TYR A 51 -28.43 3.59 16.97
N TYR A 52 -29.21 3.46 18.05
CA TYR A 52 -30.45 2.68 18.06
C TYR A 52 -31.62 3.45 18.68
N GLU A 53 -32.83 3.12 18.24
CA GLU A 53 -34.06 3.46 18.95
C GLU A 53 -34.11 2.68 20.27
N LEU A 54 -34.44 3.34 21.38
CA LEU A 54 -34.45 2.73 22.70
C LEU A 54 -35.81 2.96 23.35
N GLU A 55 -36.39 1.90 23.89
CA GLU A 55 -37.69 1.92 24.56
C GLU A 55 -37.50 1.65 26.05
N PHE A 56 -37.85 2.62 26.90
CA PHE A 56 -37.79 2.43 28.35
C PHE A 56 -38.87 1.44 28.79
N ARG A 57 -38.47 0.42 29.55
CA ARG A 57 -39.36 -0.68 29.96
C ARG A 57 -39.51 -0.84 31.46
N GLY A 58 -39.22 0.21 32.22
CA GLY A 58 -39.28 0.21 33.67
C GLY A 58 -38.00 -0.27 34.34
N LYS A 59 -38.13 -0.56 35.63
CA LYS A 59 -37.01 -0.91 36.51
C LYS A 59 -37.13 -2.34 37.01
N ILE A 60 -35.99 -2.98 37.25
CA ILE A 60 -35.92 -4.28 37.92
C ILE A 60 -35.16 -4.15 39.24
N GLU A 61 -35.60 -4.87 40.26
CA GLU A 61 -34.87 -4.91 41.53
C GLU A 61 -33.75 -5.95 41.44
N ALA A 62 -32.50 -5.50 41.55
CA ALA A 62 -31.34 -6.37 41.62
C ALA A 62 -30.82 -6.40 43.06
N LYS A 63 -30.92 -7.57 43.70
CA LYS A 63 -30.43 -7.79 45.07
C LYS A 63 -28.97 -7.33 45.23
N GLY A 64 -28.76 -6.30 46.05
CA GLY A 64 -27.44 -5.69 46.31
C GLY A 64 -27.06 -4.52 45.39
N LYS A 65 -27.88 -4.17 44.40
CA LYS A 65 -27.67 -3.06 43.45
C LYS A 65 -28.83 -2.05 43.41
N GLY A 66 -29.96 -2.37 44.05
CA GLY A 66 -31.15 -1.54 44.02
C GLY A 66 -31.91 -1.69 42.69
N GLU A 67 -32.67 -0.67 42.32
CA GLU A 67 -33.42 -0.65 41.08
C GLU A 67 -32.52 -0.34 39.87
N ILE A 68 -32.57 -1.18 38.86
CA ILE A 68 -31.87 -0.99 37.59
C ILE A 68 -32.90 -0.60 36.53
N GLU A 69 -32.72 0.57 35.93
CA GLU A 69 -33.49 1.02 34.77
C GLU A 69 -33.13 0.22 33.52
N MET A 70 -34.14 -0.25 32.80
CA MET A 70 -34.01 -1.17 31.68
C MET A 70 -34.66 -0.61 30.42
N PHE A 71 -34.06 -0.93 29.27
CA PHE A 71 -34.48 -0.50 27.96
C PHE A 71 -34.47 -1.67 26.97
N PHE A 72 -35.38 -1.66 26.02
CA PHE A 72 -35.32 -2.51 24.84
C PHE A 72 -34.65 -1.78 23.68
N VAL A 73 -33.80 -2.50 22.94
CA VAL A 73 -33.16 -1.98 21.73
C VAL A 73 -34.06 -2.25 20.53
N GLY A 74 -34.41 -1.19 19.81
CA GLY A 74 -35.19 -1.18 18.59
C GLY A 74 -34.31 -1.11 17.33
N LYS A 75 -34.81 -0.42 16.30
CA LYS A 75 -34.13 -0.35 15.00
C LYS A 75 -32.88 0.54 15.06
N PRO A 76 -31.86 0.28 14.24
CA PRO A 76 -30.76 1.21 14.06
C PRO A 76 -31.25 2.55 13.51
N LYS A 77 -30.86 3.66 14.13
CA LYS A 77 -31.17 5.03 13.66
C LYS A 77 -30.43 5.38 12.36
N LYS A 78 -29.32 4.69 12.08
CA LYS A 78 -28.53 4.81 10.85
C LYS A 78 -28.24 3.42 10.31
N ALA A 79 -28.10 3.28 8.99
CA ALA A 79 -27.65 2.04 8.38
C ALA A 79 -26.28 1.66 8.97
N LEU A 80 -26.23 0.56 9.73
CA LEU A 80 -24.96 -0.04 10.16
C LEU A 80 -24.18 -0.40 8.90
N LYS A 81 -23.00 0.21 8.71
CA LYS A 81 -22.08 -0.22 7.66
C LYS A 81 -21.79 -1.69 7.93
N LYS A 82 -22.19 -2.59 7.02
CA LYS A 82 -21.88 -4.02 7.13
C LYS A 82 -20.39 -4.17 7.46
N GLU A 83 -20.06 -5.05 8.41
CA GLU A 83 -18.67 -5.43 8.66
C GLU A 83 -18.02 -5.74 7.31
N LYS A 84 -16.94 -5.02 6.97
CA LYS A 84 -16.14 -5.35 5.80
C LYS A 84 -15.63 -6.77 6.04
N LYS A 85 -16.00 -7.72 5.19
CA LYS A 85 -15.34 -9.03 5.15
C LYS A 85 -13.83 -8.75 5.15
N VAL A 86 -13.11 -9.29 6.12
CA VAL A 86 -11.64 -9.27 6.09
C VAL A 86 -11.24 -10.09 4.88
N VAL A 87 -10.76 -9.41 3.83
CA VAL A 87 -10.18 -10.06 2.66
C VAL A 87 -8.77 -10.45 3.08
N GLU A 88 -8.45 -11.75 3.09
CA GLU A 88 -7.08 -12.19 3.32
C GLU A 88 -6.16 -11.64 2.22
N LYS A 89 -4.92 -11.31 2.60
CA LYS A 89 -3.94 -10.81 1.63
C LYS A 89 -3.67 -11.87 0.57
N ALA A 90 -3.86 -11.48 -0.68
CA ALA A 90 -3.57 -12.35 -1.80
C ALA A 90 -2.06 -12.62 -1.91
N PRO A 91 -1.66 -13.80 -2.43
CA PRO A 91 -0.29 -14.04 -2.84
C PRO A 91 0.21 -12.97 -3.81
N ILE A 92 1.47 -12.56 -3.67
CA ILE A 92 2.10 -11.56 -4.56
C ILE A 92 2.04 -11.96 -6.04
N ALA A 93 2.07 -13.26 -6.34
CA ALA A 93 1.96 -13.79 -7.70
C ALA A 93 0.62 -13.46 -8.37
N ASP A 94 -0.47 -13.37 -7.59
CA ASP A 94 -1.79 -13.00 -8.13
C ASP A 94 -1.84 -11.51 -8.50
N ILE A 95 -1.16 -10.67 -7.71
CA ILE A 95 -1.02 -9.23 -7.96
C ILE A 95 -0.13 -9.00 -9.17
N GLU A 96 1.01 -9.69 -9.24
CA GLU A 96 1.93 -9.65 -10.38
C GLU A 96 1.19 -9.99 -11.68
N LYS A 97 0.48 -11.12 -11.70
CA LYS A 97 -0.32 -11.53 -12.86
C LYS A 97 -1.36 -10.47 -13.22
N PHE A 98 -2.11 -9.96 -12.24
CA PHE A 98 -3.12 -8.92 -12.46
C PHE A 98 -2.51 -7.67 -13.11
N VAL A 99 -1.39 -7.19 -12.61
CA VAL A 99 -0.73 -5.98 -13.12
C VAL A 99 -0.21 -6.21 -14.53
N PHE A 100 0.51 -7.31 -14.79
CA PHE A 100 1.02 -7.57 -16.14
C PHE A 100 -0.10 -7.78 -17.17
N ASP A 101 -1.19 -8.45 -16.79
CA ASP A 101 -2.37 -8.60 -17.66
C ASP A 101 -3.03 -7.23 -17.94
N MET A 102 -3.11 -6.37 -16.92
CA MET A 102 -3.63 -5.01 -17.06
C MET A 102 -2.76 -4.17 -18.00
N LEU A 103 -1.44 -4.13 -17.76
CA LEU A 103 -0.49 -3.35 -18.56
C LEU A 103 -0.50 -3.81 -20.01
N LYS A 104 -0.46 -5.13 -20.25
CA LYS A 104 -0.51 -5.73 -21.59
C LYS A 104 -1.76 -5.33 -22.37
N LYS A 105 -2.88 -5.15 -21.67
CA LYS A 105 -4.16 -4.81 -22.29
C LYS A 105 -4.36 -3.31 -22.49
N LYS A 106 -3.75 -2.47 -21.65
CA LYS A 106 -4.14 -1.05 -21.53
C LYS A 106 -3.02 -0.05 -21.76
N LEU A 107 -1.75 -0.47 -21.81
CA LEU A 107 -0.69 0.47 -22.17
C LEU A 107 -0.90 0.94 -23.61
N PRO A 108 -0.76 2.24 -23.89
CA PRO A 108 -0.83 2.76 -25.24
C PRO A 108 0.39 2.32 -26.06
N ASP A 109 0.23 2.27 -27.38
CA ASP A 109 1.34 2.12 -28.30
C ASP A 109 2.29 3.31 -28.20
N GLY A 110 3.57 3.10 -28.52
CA GLY A 110 4.58 4.16 -28.55
C GLY A 110 5.33 4.41 -27.24
N LEU A 111 5.00 3.68 -26.17
CA LEU A 111 5.85 3.59 -24.97
C LEU A 111 6.99 2.60 -25.21
N TYR A 112 8.12 3.11 -25.70
CA TYR A 112 9.29 2.29 -26.03
C TYR A 112 10.17 2.03 -24.80
N TYR A 113 10.16 2.93 -23.82
CA TYR A 113 10.85 2.80 -22.54
C TYR A 113 9.85 2.38 -21.45
N HIS A 114 8.76 3.12 -21.23
CA HIS A 114 7.76 2.83 -20.18
C HIS A 114 6.78 1.69 -20.56
N GLY A 115 7.32 0.61 -21.14
CA GLY A 115 6.56 -0.57 -21.54
C GLY A 115 6.57 -1.68 -20.49
N LEU A 116 5.90 -2.80 -20.79
CA LEU A 116 5.87 -4.01 -19.96
C LEU A 116 7.26 -4.51 -19.52
N HIS A 117 8.28 -4.28 -20.34
CA HIS A 117 9.64 -4.72 -20.08
C HIS A 117 10.31 -3.88 -18.99
N HIS A 118 10.08 -2.56 -18.95
CA HIS A 118 10.57 -1.69 -17.89
C HIS A 118 9.98 -2.07 -16.53
N THR A 119 8.66 -2.30 -16.46
CA THR A 119 8.04 -2.81 -15.23
C THR A 119 8.65 -4.13 -14.75
N ARG A 120 9.00 -5.03 -15.67
CA ARG A 120 9.65 -6.30 -15.31
C ARG A 120 11.09 -6.09 -14.86
N ASP A 121 11.85 -5.26 -15.56
CA ASP A 121 13.24 -4.97 -15.22
C ASP A 121 13.31 -4.30 -13.83
N MET A 122 12.51 -3.25 -13.59
CA MET A 122 12.41 -2.60 -12.30
C MET A 122 11.97 -3.55 -11.19
N TYR A 123 10.98 -4.42 -11.44
CA TYR A 123 10.54 -5.41 -10.44
C TYR A 123 11.67 -6.36 -10.02
N ASN A 124 12.46 -6.83 -10.98
CA ASN A 124 13.60 -7.69 -10.70
C ASN A 124 14.70 -6.95 -9.94
N SER A 125 15.08 -5.74 -10.40
CA SER A 125 16.08 -4.91 -9.70
C SER A 125 15.61 -4.56 -8.29
N THR A 126 14.32 -4.31 -8.08
CA THR A 126 13.73 -4.07 -6.75
C THR A 126 13.97 -5.25 -5.81
N ILE A 127 13.76 -6.49 -6.28
CA ILE A 127 13.97 -7.69 -5.46
C ILE A 127 15.47 -7.85 -5.12
N GLU A 128 16.34 -7.70 -6.12
CA GLU A 128 17.79 -7.85 -5.94
C GLU A 128 18.38 -6.80 -4.99
N ILE A 129 17.91 -5.55 -5.07
CA ILE A 129 18.35 -4.47 -4.18
C ILE A 129 17.75 -4.69 -2.78
N ALA A 130 16.47 -5.05 -2.68
CA ALA A 130 15.82 -5.32 -1.40
C ALA A 130 16.50 -6.45 -0.62
N GLU A 131 16.91 -7.53 -1.30
CA GLU A 131 17.67 -8.64 -0.70
C GLU A 131 19.02 -8.17 -0.14
N GLN A 132 19.74 -7.32 -0.88
CA GLN A 132 21.05 -6.79 -0.45
C GLN A 132 20.96 -5.72 0.64
N GLU A 133 19.80 -5.07 0.77
CA GLU A 133 19.50 -4.11 1.83
C GLU A 133 18.77 -4.75 3.04
N ASP A 134 18.74 -6.09 3.12
CA ASP A 134 18.14 -6.87 4.19
C ASP A 134 16.63 -6.56 4.42
N VAL A 135 15.88 -6.31 3.35
CA VAL A 135 14.42 -6.05 3.40
C VAL A 135 13.64 -7.35 3.22
N GLU A 136 12.82 -7.68 4.23
CA GLU A 136 12.07 -8.94 4.29
C GLU A 136 10.58 -8.74 4.63
N GLY A 137 9.83 -9.85 4.64
CA GLY A 137 8.47 -9.90 5.19
C GLY A 137 7.46 -8.99 4.47
N ASN A 138 6.72 -8.20 5.26
CA ASN A 138 5.69 -7.31 4.70
C ASN A 138 6.29 -6.18 3.87
N ASP A 139 7.42 -5.62 4.30
CA ASP A 139 8.09 -4.51 3.62
C ASP A 139 8.58 -4.93 2.23
N LEU A 140 9.13 -6.15 2.11
CA LEU A 140 9.47 -6.74 0.82
C LEU A 140 8.24 -6.86 -0.10
N ASN A 141 7.07 -7.20 0.44
CA ASN A 141 5.85 -7.24 -0.36
C ASN A 141 5.38 -5.84 -0.77
N LEU A 142 5.45 -4.84 0.12
CA LEU A 142 5.05 -3.47 -0.20
C LEU A 142 5.92 -2.88 -1.32
N VAL A 143 7.25 -3.04 -1.23
CA VAL A 143 8.18 -2.51 -2.24
C VAL A 143 7.99 -3.22 -3.59
N ARG A 144 7.77 -4.54 -3.58
CA ARG A 144 7.45 -5.31 -4.80
C ARG A 144 6.16 -4.81 -5.47
N ILE A 145 5.15 -4.46 -4.69
CA ILE A 145 3.88 -3.96 -5.24
C ILE A 145 4.05 -2.54 -5.79
N ALA A 146 4.80 -1.67 -5.12
CA ALA A 146 5.13 -0.36 -5.69
C ALA A 146 5.86 -0.50 -7.03
N ALA A 147 6.84 -1.39 -7.14
CA ALA A 147 7.55 -1.65 -8.38
C ALA A 147 6.63 -2.16 -9.51
N LEU A 148 5.65 -3.03 -9.19
CA LEU A 148 4.66 -3.47 -10.18
C LEU A 148 3.79 -2.31 -10.68
N PHE A 149 3.36 -1.41 -9.79
CA PHE A 149 2.39 -0.38 -10.11
C PHE A 149 2.97 0.98 -10.50
N HIS A 150 4.27 1.23 -10.37
CA HIS A 150 4.87 2.57 -10.58
C HIS A 150 4.42 3.22 -11.89
N ASP A 151 4.51 2.47 -12.99
CA ASP A 151 4.14 2.91 -14.34
C ASP A 151 2.69 2.61 -14.73
N SER A 152 1.88 2.06 -13.83
CA SER A 152 0.51 1.68 -14.15
C SER A 152 -0.37 2.86 -14.59
N GLY A 153 0.00 4.09 -14.19
CA GLY A 153 -0.69 5.30 -14.61
C GLY A 153 -0.55 5.63 -16.09
N PHE A 154 0.46 5.11 -16.80
CA PHE A 154 0.57 5.25 -18.25
C PHE A 154 -0.62 4.64 -19.01
N THR A 155 -1.38 3.75 -18.36
CA THR A 155 -2.67 3.25 -18.88
C THR A 155 -3.79 4.31 -18.87
N LYS A 156 -3.53 5.50 -18.35
CA LYS A 156 -4.48 6.62 -18.18
C LYS A 156 -3.95 7.93 -18.72
N THR A 157 -2.72 8.29 -18.36
CA THR A 157 -2.12 9.57 -18.71
C THR A 157 -0.60 9.41 -18.80
N TYR A 158 0.02 10.22 -19.65
CA TYR A 158 1.47 10.28 -19.74
C TYR A 158 2.05 11.25 -18.70
N GLU A 159 1.42 12.41 -18.56
CA GLU A 159 1.76 13.40 -17.53
C GLU A 159 1.16 12.99 -16.20
N ASP A 160 1.91 13.15 -15.10
CA ASP A 160 1.51 12.77 -13.75
C ASP A 160 1.00 11.32 -13.65
N HIS A 161 1.68 10.41 -14.35
CA HIS A 161 1.32 8.99 -14.35
C HIS A 161 1.49 8.37 -12.96
N GLU A 162 2.36 8.86 -12.10
CA GLU A 162 2.53 8.36 -10.73
C GLU A 162 1.26 8.61 -9.89
N ASP A 163 0.64 9.79 -10.01
CA ASP A 163 -0.64 10.10 -9.36
C ASP A 163 -1.75 9.19 -9.89
N ALA A 164 -1.82 9.01 -11.22
CA ALA A 164 -2.77 8.10 -11.84
C ALA A 164 -2.54 6.64 -11.42
N GLY A 165 -1.29 6.24 -11.23
CA GLY A 165 -0.89 4.94 -10.68
C GLY A 165 -1.42 4.76 -9.27
N CYS A 166 -1.26 5.77 -8.40
CA CYS A 166 -1.81 5.76 -7.05
C CYS A 166 -3.34 5.65 -7.04
N VAL A 167 -4.04 6.27 -7.99
CA VAL A 167 -5.51 6.10 -8.16
C VAL A 167 -5.85 4.64 -8.48
N ILE A 168 -5.07 3.98 -9.33
CA ILE A 168 -5.25 2.56 -9.65
C ILE A 168 -4.99 1.70 -8.40
N VAL A 169 -3.88 1.92 -7.70
CA VAL A 169 -3.50 1.21 -6.48
C VAL A 169 -4.61 1.28 -5.42
N ARG A 170 -5.11 2.49 -5.12
CA ARG A 170 -6.20 2.72 -4.15
C ARG A 170 -7.51 2.01 -4.53
N LYS A 171 -7.74 1.81 -5.83
CA LYS A 171 -8.93 1.12 -6.34
C LYS A 171 -8.78 -0.40 -6.29
N GLU A 172 -7.61 -0.92 -6.63
CA GLU A 172 -7.42 -2.35 -6.90
C GLU A 172 -6.95 -3.12 -5.66
N LEU A 173 -5.99 -2.59 -4.89
CA LEU A 173 -5.39 -3.29 -3.75
C LEU A 173 -6.33 -3.64 -2.59
N PRO A 174 -7.44 -2.92 -2.32
CA PRO A 174 -8.44 -3.39 -1.36
C PRO A 174 -9.03 -4.76 -1.73
N ASN A 175 -9.12 -5.09 -3.03
CA ASN A 175 -9.60 -6.40 -3.48
C ASN A 175 -8.58 -7.52 -3.24
N PHE A 176 -7.32 -7.17 -2.98
CA PHE A 176 -6.23 -8.09 -2.66
C PHE A 176 -5.93 -8.14 -1.14
N GLY A 177 -6.78 -7.54 -0.30
CA GLY A 177 -6.64 -7.60 1.16
C GLY A 177 -5.66 -6.61 1.79
N TYR A 178 -5.20 -5.60 1.04
CA TYR A 178 -4.30 -4.57 1.58
C TYR A 178 -5.08 -3.49 2.33
N SER A 179 -4.52 -3.06 3.45
CA SER A 179 -5.07 -1.99 4.27
C SER A 179 -4.84 -0.61 3.63
N ASN A 180 -5.62 0.39 4.06
CA ASN A 180 -5.41 1.77 3.60
C ASN A 180 -4.01 2.29 3.94
N GLU A 181 -3.46 1.94 5.11
CA GLU A 181 -2.12 2.35 5.52
C GLU A 181 -1.05 1.82 4.54
N GLU A 182 -1.13 0.54 4.20
CA GLU A 182 -0.22 -0.09 3.25
C GLU A 182 -0.36 0.47 1.83
N ILE A 183 -1.59 0.75 1.41
CA ILE A 183 -1.90 1.39 0.13
C ILE A 183 -1.25 2.77 0.05
N GLU A 184 -1.32 3.56 1.12
CA GLU A 184 -0.68 4.89 1.13
C GLU A 184 0.84 4.78 1.19
N THR A 185 1.40 3.79 1.88
CA THR A 185 2.85 3.49 1.82
C THR A 185 3.30 3.13 0.40
N ILE A 186 2.53 2.30 -0.31
CA ILE A 186 2.80 1.94 -1.71
C ILE A 186 2.69 3.17 -2.62
N CYS A 187 1.66 3.99 -2.43
CA CYS A 187 1.50 5.24 -3.18
C CYS A 187 2.66 6.20 -2.91
N GLY A 188 3.13 6.31 -1.66
CA GLY A 188 4.29 7.12 -1.30
C GLY A 188 5.55 6.73 -2.09
N MET A 189 5.83 5.42 -2.20
CA MET A 189 6.93 4.90 -3.01
C MET A 189 6.77 5.17 -4.51
N ILE A 190 5.56 5.01 -5.05
CA ILE A 190 5.31 5.32 -6.47
C ILE A 190 5.53 6.81 -6.73
N MET A 191 5.08 7.68 -5.83
CA MET A 191 5.25 9.13 -6.00
C MET A 191 6.71 9.58 -5.95
N THR A 192 7.61 8.81 -5.33
CA THR A 192 9.05 9.15 -5.30
C THR A 192 9.77 8.87 -6.63
N THR A 193 9.16 8.16 -7.58
CA THR A 193 9.76 7.94 -8.91
C THR A 193 9.65 9.16 -9.82
N LYS A 194 8.81 10.15 -9.47
CA LYS A 194 8.80 11.46 -10.15
C LYS A 194 10.19 12.07 -10.16
N VAL A 195 10.65 12.51 -11.33
CA VAL A 195 11.95 13.17 -11.48
C VAL A 195 11.81 14.68 -11.20
N PRO A 196 12.66 15.29 -10.36
CA PRO A 196 13.75 14.67 -9.59
C PRO A 196 13.22 13.84 -8.42
N GLN A 197 13.79 12.65 -8.24
CA GLN A 197 13.38 11.71 -7.19
C GLN A 197 13.66 12.27 -5.79
N THR A 198 12.77 11.97 -4.82
CA THR A 198 12.84 12.55 -3.46
C THR A 198 12.69 11.51 -2.35
N ALA A 199 13.43 10.41 -2.42
CA ALA A 199 13.36 9.33 -1.44
C ALA A 199 13.76 9.76 -0.01
N LYS A 200 13.01 9.32 1.00
CA LYS A 200 13.27 9.59 2.42
C LYS A 200 13.38 8.30 3.22
N THR A 201 12.46 7.36 3.01
CA THR A 201 12.44 6.07 3.70
C THR A 201 13.31 5.04 2.99
N ASN A 202 13.69 3.96 3.67
CA ASN A 202 14.51 2.92 3.05
C ASN A 202 13.82 2.26 1.84
N LEU A 203 12.50 2.06 1.89
CA LEU A 203 11.78 1.44 0.77
C LEU A 203 11.65 2.38 -0.43
N GLU A 204 11.47 3.69 -0.19
CA GLU A 204 11.50 4.71 -1.25
C GLU A 204 12.87 4.74 -1.95
N LYS A 205 13.96 4.63 -1.18
CA LYS A 205 15.32 4.60 -1.75
C LYS A 205 15.52 3.41 -2.68
N ILE A 206 15.01 2.24 -2.30
CA ILE A 206 15.07 1.03 -3.13
C ILE A 206 14.30 1.24 -4.44
N ILE A 207 13.10 1.81 -4.37
CA ILE A 207 12.27 2.06 -5.55
C ILE A 207 12.90 3.06 -6.51
N CYS A 208 13.42 4.17 -5.99
CA CYS A 208 14.12 5.16 -6.78
C CYS A 208 15.35 4.58 -7.50
N ASP A 209 16.16 3.83 -6.76
CA ASP A 209 17.34 3.17 -7.32
C ASP A 209 16.98 2.09 -8.34
N ALA A 210 15.91 1.32 -8.12
CA ALA A 210 15.46 0.28 -9.02
C ALA A 210 14.91 0.84 -10.34
N ASP A 211 14.18 1.96 -10.28
CA ASP A 211 13.61 2.64 -11.45
C ASP A 211 14.70 3.15 -12.41
N LEU A 212 15.81 3.63 -11.85
CA LEU A 212 16.95 4.17 -12.60
C LEU A 212 18.19 3.26 -12.57
N ASP A 213 18.03 1.98 -12.22
CA ASP A 213 19.11 1.00 -12.08
C ASP A 213 19.97 0.91 -13.35
N TYR A 214 19.34 1.05 -14.52
CA TYR A 214 19.98 0.93 -15.81
C TYR A 214 21.13 1.93 -16.05
N LEU A 215 21.11 3.08 -15.37
CA LEU A 215 22.15 4.11 -15.50
C LEU A 215 23.54 3.59 -15.12
N GLY A 216 23.60 2.62 -14.21
CA GLY A 216 24.83 1.98 -13.73
C GLY A 216 25.04 0.56 -14.25
N THR A 217 24.50 0.23 -15.42
CA THR A 217 24.62 -1.12 -16.02
C THR A 217 25.06 -1.06 -17.48
N ASP A 218 25.49 -2.19 -18.03
CA ASP A 218 25.81 -2.36 -19.45
C ASP A 218 24.61 -2.14 -20.40
N LYS A 219 23.40 -1.98 -19.86
CA LYS A 219 22.18 -1.67 -20.60
C LYS A 219 21.98 -0.17 -20.85
N PHE A 220 22.83 0.70 -20.31
CA PHE A 220 22.67 2.16 -20.32
C PHE A 220 22.31 2.72 -21.69
N GLU A 221 23.15 2.49 -22.70
CA GLU A 221 22.95 3.01 -24.05
C GLU A 221 21.67 2.47 -24.70
N ARG A 222 21.42 1.16 -24.55
CA ARG A 222 20.26 0.50 -25.16
C ARG A 222 18.96 1.05 -24.59
N ILE A 223 18.86 1.13 -23.28
CA ILE A 223 17.66 1.60 -22.58
C ILE A 223 17.49 3.11 -22.80
N GLY A 224 18.56 3.91 -22.71
CA GLY A 224 18.52 5.33 -23.05
C GLY A 224 18.01 5.57 -24.48
N GLY A 225 18.43 4.76 -25.45
CA GLY A 225 17.93 4.82 -26.82
C GLY A 225 16.42 4.55 -26.95
N THR A 226 15.85 3.69 -26.10
CA THR A 226 14.38 3.49 -26.07
C THR A 226 13.64 4.70 -25.52
N LEU A 227 14.19 5.37 -24.50
CA LEU A 227 13.64 6.60 -23.95
C LEU A 227 13.70 7.73 -24.97
N LEU A 228 14.84 7.91 -25.65
CA LEU A 228 14.97 8.87 -26.76
C LEU A 228 13.91 8.63 -27.83
N LYS A 229 13.71 7.37 -28.23
CA LYS A 229 12.71 7.01 -29.24
C LYS A 229 11.29 7.35 -28.79
N GLU A 230 10.96 7.09 -27.53
CA GLU A 230 9.67 7.45 -26.93
C GLU A 230 9.47 8.96 -26.91
N LEU A 231 10.42 9.73 -26.38
CA LEU A 231 10.35 11.19 -26.33
C LEU A 231 10.19 11.80 -27.72
N ASN A 232 10.94 11.31 -28.72
CA ASN A 232 10.82 11.77 -30.10
C ASN A 232 9.49 11.38 -30.75
N GLY A 233 8.98 10.18 -30.46
CA GLY A 233 7.63 9.77 -30.87
C GLY A 233 6.52 10.67 -30.32
N ARG A 234 6.82 11.43 -29.25
CA ARG A 234 5.94 12.42 -28.62
C ARG A 234 6.26 13.87 -28.97
N GLY A 235 7.16 14.09 -29.93
CA GLY A 235 7.45 15.42 -30.47
C GLY A 235 8.64 16.15 -29.84
N ALA A 236 9.50 15.49 -29.06
CA ALA A 236 10.68 16.12 -28.47
C ALA A 236 11.70 16.60 -29.53
N GLY A 237 11.78 15.95 -30.69
CA GLY A 237 12.63 16.38 -31.82
C GLY A 237 14.13 16.43 -31.48
N LEU A 238 14.59 15.56 -30.58
CA LEU A 238 15.96 15.49 -30.10
C LEU A 238 16.84 14.77 -31.14
N ASP A 239 17.92 15.45 -31.53
CA ASP A 239 19.05 14.86 -32.22
C ASP A 239 20.04 14.23 -31.22
N THR A 240 21.03 13.50 -31.72
CA THR A 240 22.02 12.79 -30.89
C THR A 240 22.76 13.72 -29.95
N MET A 241 23.17 14.90 -30.43
CA MET A 241 23.96 15.85 -29.64
C MET A 241 23.13 16.41 -28.47
N LYS A 242 21.92 16.90 -28.73
CA LYS A 242 21.02 17.37 -27.66
C LYS A 242 20.65 16.27 -26.68
N TRP A 243 20.44 15.05 -27.18
CA TRP A 243 20.17 13.90 -26.32
C TRP A 243 21.35 13.63 -25.38
N ASN A 244 22.57 13.61 -25.88
CA ASN A 244 23.76 13.39 -25.06
C ASN A 244 23.95 14.51 -24.03
N GLU A 245 23.73 15.78 -24.38
CA GLU A 245 23.76 16.89 -23.42
C GLU A 245 22.72 16.75 -22.30
N LEU A 246 21.50 16.29 -22.63
CA LEU A 246 20.46 16.01 -21.64
C LEU A 246 20.83 14.83 -20.74
N GLN A 247 21.38 13.75 -21.30
CA GLN A 247 21.84 12.60 -20.52
C GLN A 247 22.97 12.99 -19.55
N ILE A 248 23.95 13.78 -20.00
CA ILE A 248 25.02 14.29 -19.13
C ILE A 248 24.43 15.05 -17.95
N LYS A 249 23.55 16.04 -18.21
CA LYS A 249 22.90 16.82 -17.15
C LYS A 249 22.09 15.93 -16.20
N PHE A 250 21.40 14.93 -16.73
CA PHE A 250 20.62 14.02 -15.92
C PHE A 250 21.52 13.18 -15.00
N LEU A 251 22.59 12.59 -15.53
CA LEU A 251 23.55 11.81 -14.75
C LEU A 251 24.28 12.64 -13.68
N GLU A 252 24.60 13.91 -13.98
CA GLU A 252 25.24 14.82 -13.03
C GLU A 252 24.35 15.19 -11.85
N ASN A 253 23.03 15.27 -12.06
CA ASN A 253 22.07 15.62 -11.03
C ASN A 253 21.45 14.40 -10.34
N HIS A 254 21.76 13.18 -10.80
CA HIS A 254 21.24 11.94 -10.24
C HIS A 254 22.23 11.28 -9.28
N GLU A 255 21.74 10.86 -8.12
CA GLU A 255 22.48 10.10 -7.12
C GLU A 255 21.71 8.82 -6.76
N TYR A 256 22.44 7.72 -6.53
CA TYR A 256 21.85 6.52 -5.96
C TYR A 256 21.73 6.67 -4.44
N TYR A 257 20.69 6.08 -3.85
CA TYR A 257 20.37 6.25 -2.45
C TYR A 257 20.78 5.06 -1.56
N THR A 258 20.64 3.83 -2.07
CA THR A 258 20.94 2.61 -1.32
C THR A 258 22.43 2.35 -1.27
N LYS A 259 22.89 1.66 -0.20
CA LYS A 259 24.31 1.30 -0.09
C LYS A 259 24.73 0.38 -1.23
N THR A 260 23.82 -0.50 -1.64
CA THR A 260 23.96 -1.41 -2.77
C THR A 260 24.23 -0.67 -4.07
N CYS A 261 23.36 0.26 -4.48
CA CYS A 261 23.53 0.94 -5.77
C CYS A 261 24.65 1.98 -5.74
N ILE A 262 24.91 2.64 -4.61
CA ILE A 262 26.10 3.48 -4.44
C ILE A 262 27.37 2.65 -4.68
N LYS A 263 27.44 1.43 -4.16
CA LYS A 263 28.62 0.56 -4.33
C LYS A 263 28.73 -0.04 -5.72
N LEU A 264 27.61 -0.51 -6.29
CA LEU A 264 27.62 -1.35 -7.49
C LEU A 264 27.31 -0.59 -8.77
N ARG A 265 26.46 0.43 -8.72
CA ARG A 265 25.95 1.15 -9.89
C ARG A 265 26.61 2.50 -10.10
N ASP A 266 26.91 3.23 -9.04
CA ASP A 266 27.52 4.56 -9.16
C ASP A 266 28.86 4.55 -9.93
N PRO A 267 29.81 3.63 -9.66
CA PRO A 267 31.07 3.61 -10.41
C PRO A 267 30.88 3.42 -11.92
N VAL A 268 29.92 2.60 -12.32
CA VAL A 268 29.59 2.35 -13.74
C VAL A 268 28.89 3.57 -14.34
N LYS A 269 27.95 4.18 -13.61
CA LYS A 269 27.30 5.44 -14.02
C LYS A 269 28.33 6.55 -14.27
N GLN A 270 29.35 6.68 -13.41
CA GLN A 270 30.43 7.66 -13.58
C GLN A 270 31.27 7.39 -14.84
N GLN A 271 31.49 6.12 -15.21
CA GLN A 271 32.15 5.76 -16.46
C GLN A 271 31.33 6.19 -17.68
N HIS A 272 30.02 5.91 -17.69
CA HIS A 272 29.13 6.39 -18.75
C HIS A 272 29.14 7.92 -18.87
N LEU A 273 29.10 8.63 -17.74
CA LEU A 273 29.17 10.09 -17.71
C LEU A 273 30.48 10.61 -18.34
N ALA A 274 31.62 10.00 -18.00
CA ALA A 274 32.90 10.39 -18.57
C ALA A 274 32.95 10.17 -20.09
N ILE A 275 32.49 9.01 -20.56
CA ILE A 275 32.41 8.67 -21.99
C ILE A 275 31.53 9.68 -22.74
N MET A 276 30.34 9.98 -22.22
CA MET A 276 29.44 10.94 -22.87
C MET A 276 30.02 12.35 -22.93
N LYS A 277 30.72 12.80 -21.89
CA LYS A 277 31.40 14.10 -21.89
C LYS A 277 32.48 14.18 -22.97
N GLU A 278 33.25 13.11 -23.15
CA GLU A 278 34.26 13.03 -24.21
C GLU A 278 33.62 13.04 -25.61
N LEU A 279 32.54 12.27 -25.81
CA LEU A 279 31.80 12.25 -27.08
C LEU A 279 31.27 13.63 -27.46
N VAL A 280 30.65 14.34 -26.52
CA VAL A 280 30.09 15.69 -26.76
C VAL A 280 31.21 16.70 -27.03
N ALA A 281 32.35 16.63 -26.33
CA ALA A 281 33.48 17.52 -26.58
C ALA A 281 34.05 17.32 -27.99
N ASN A 282 34.25 16.07 -28.42
CA ASN A 282 34.83 15.75 -29.73
C ASN A 282 33.91 16.09 -30.92
N GLU A 283 32.59 16.14 -30.73
CA GLU A 283 31.64 16.55 -31.77
C GLU A 283 31.52 18.09 -31.90
N GLN A 284 32.06 18.85 -30.94
CA GLN A 284 32.07 20.33 -30.95
C GLN A 284 33.36 20.92 -31.53
N ASP A 285 34.43 20.12 -31.67
CA ASP A 285 35.70 20.47 -32.31
C ASP A 285 35.66 20.26 -33.84
#